data_AF-A0A8D0QX43-F1
#
_entry.id   AF-A0A8D0QX43-F1
#
_cell.length_a   1.000
_cell.length_b   1.000
_cell.length_c   1.000
_cell.angle_alpha   90.00
_cell.angle_beta   90.00
_cell.angle_gamma   90.00
#
_symmetry.space_group_name_H-M   'P 1'
#
loop_
_entity.id
_entity.type
_entity.pdbx_description
1 polymer ?
#
loop_
_entity_poly.entity_id
_entity_poly.type
_entity_poly.pdbx_seq_one_letter_code
_entity_poly.pdbx_strand_id
1 'polypeptide(L)'
;MAPKRKPGVQREGPEKKKGRQGAEEEDSFRSTAEALRAAPTEKRIIRVDPLCPLSHNPGTKVHEDYDCTLNQTNIGSNNNKFYIIQLLEEGDRFICWNRWGRVGEVGQSKLSHFVSLEDAKKDFEKKFRDKTKNSWAEREYFVAHPGKYTLIDVQREDKVQEAVVKVDGGPVRTVVQQVQPCSLDAATQKLITNIFSKDMFKNAMALMNLDVKKMPLGKLSKQQIARGFEALEALEVALKAPAHSGLSLEELSSHFYTVIPHNFGRNRPPPINSPELLQAKKDMLLVLADIELAQTLQAAPEETKKVEEVPHPLDRDYQLLKCQLQLLDPEAPEYKEDRFQAHSKLSNRKLLWHGTNVAVVAAILTSGLRIMPHSGGRVGKGIYFASENSKSAGYVTGMSCGNHHIGYMLLSEVALGKEHHITTDEPGLKHPPPGFDSVIARGRTEPDPSQDTELELDGQRVVVPQGRPMTCPEFSSSNFFQSEYLIYQESQCRLRYLLEIRL
;
A
#
# COMPACT_ATOMS: atom_id res chain seq x y z
N MET A 1 1.24 -55.72 -67.19
CA MET A 1 0.68 -54.68 -66.28
C MET A 1 1.67 -54.51 -65.14
N ALA A 2 2.46 -53.44 -65.18
CA ALA A 2 3.65 -53.27 -64.34
C ALA A 2 3.30 -52.72 -62.93
N PRO A 3 4.10 -53.07 -61.89
CA PRO A 3 3.76 -52.80 -60.48
C PRO A 3 4.53 -51.61 -59.87
N LYS A 4 3.90 -51.04 -58.82
CA LYS A 4 4.42 -50.40 -57.58
C LYS A 4 5.57 -49.37 -57.66
N ARG A 5 5.28 -48.15 -57.14
CA ARG A 5 6.24 -47.31 -56.39
C ARG A 5 5.58 -46.70 -55.13
N LYS A 6 6.33 -46.71 -54.02
CA LYS A 6 6.03 -46.06 -52.73
C LYS A 6 6.30 -44.54 -52.79
N PRO A 7 5.71 -43.73 -51.89
CA PRO A 7 5.72 -42.26 -51.97
C PRO A 7 6.98 -41.62 -51.35
N GLY A 8 7.36 -40.46 -51.90
CA GLY A 8 8.40 -39.57 -51.38
C GLY A 8 7.84 -38.44 -50.53
N VAL A 9 8.66 -38.03 -49.56
CA VAL A 9 8.44 -37.07 -48.47
C VAL A 9 8.15 -35.64 -48.97
N GLN A 10 7.13 -34.97 -48.39
CA GLN A 10 6.96 -33.51 -48.46
C GLN A 10 7.34 -32.87 -47.12
N ARG A 11 8.10 -31.77 -47.21
CA ARG A 11 8.53 -30.92 -46.09
C ARG A 11 7.40 -29.95 -45.71
N GLU A 12 7.02 -29.92 -44.44
CA GLU A 12 6.17 -28.88 -43.87
C GLU A 12 7.02 -27.65 -43.49
N GLY A 13 6.58 -26.46 -43.93
CA GLY A 13 7.03 -25.17 -43.41
C GLY A 13 6.11 -24.70 -42.28
N PRO A 14 6.59 -23.87 -41.33
CA PRO A 14 5.83 -23.56 -40.13
C PRO A 14 4.73 -22.51 -40.40
N GLU A 15 3.54 -22.81 -39.90
CA GLU A 15 2.38 -21.92 -39.84
C GLU A 15 2.63 -20.69 -38.97
N LYS A 16 2.19 -19.53 -39.46
CA LYS A 16 2.11 -18.26 -38.74
C LYS A 16 1.09 -18.34 -37.60
N LYS A 17 1.53 -18.29 -36.34
CA LYS A 17 0.67 -17.89 -35.21
C LYS A 17 0.65 -16.36 -35.10
N LYS A 18 -0.48 -15.76 -35.51
CA LYS A 18 -0.86 -14.37 -35.21
C LYS A 18 -1.28 -14.25 -33.74
N GLY A 19 -0.68 -13.27 -33.05
CA GLY A 19 -1.34 -12.36 -32.11
C GLY A 19 -1.94 -12.93 -30.84
N ARG A 20 -1.14 -12.98 -29.77
CA ARG A 20 -1.59 -13.03 -28.37
C ARG A 20 -0.80 -11.97 -27.59
N GLN A 21 -1.06 -10.70 -27.85
CA GLN A 21 -0.31 -9.57 -27.26
C GLN A 21 -1.21 -8.51 -26.56
N GLY A 22 -2.51 -8.78 -26.42
CA GLY A 22 -3.44 -7.90 -25.69
C GLY A 22 -3.95 -8.43 -24.35
N ALA A 23 -3.53 -9.63 -23.93
CA ALA A 23 -4.10 -10.31 -22.76
C ALA A 23 -3.27 -10.16 -21.46
N GLU A 24 -1.96 -9.87 -21.56
CA GLU A 24 -1.05 -9.80 -20.39
C GLU A 24 -1.07 -8.42 -19.70
N GLU A 25 -1.69 -7.40 -20.32
CA GLU A 25 -1.90 -6.08 -19.72
C GLU A 25 -2.96 -6.07 -18.60
N GLU A 26 -4.02 -6.86 -18.74
CA GLU A 26 -5.12 -6.95 -17.76
C GLU A 26 -4.74 -7.76 -16.51
N ASP A 27 -3.74 -8.65 -16.60
CA ASP A 27 -3.57 -9.79 -15.68
C ASP A 27 -2.96 -9.39 -14.32
N SER A 28 -2.06 -8.41 -14.30
CA SER A 28 -1.35 -8.03 -13.07
C SER A 28 -2.17 -7.08 -12.18
N PHE A 29 -3.00 -6.21 -12.77
CA PHE A 29 -3.89 -5.30 -12.04
C PHE A 29 -5.02 -6.01 -11.34
N ARG A 30 -5.64 -6.92 -12.10
CA ARG A 30 -6.48 -7.93 -11.54
C ARG A 30 -5.75 -8.68 -10.44
N SER A 31 -4.50 -9.13 -10.59
CA SER A 31 -3.81 -9.90 -9.55
C SER A 31 -3.65 -9.24 -8.15
N THR A 32 -3.25 -7.96 -7.99
CA THR A 32 -3.23 -7.33 -6.63
C THR A 32 -4.64 -7.07 -6.11
N ALA A 33 -5.53 -6.56 -6.95
CA ALA A 33 -6.92 -6.36 -6.56
C ALA A 33 -7.60 -7.70 -6.22
N GLU A 34 -7.25 -8.78 -6.92
CA GLU A 34 -7.70 -10.16 -6.73
C GLU A 34 -7.08 -10.76 -5.47
N ALA A 35 -5.79 -10.53 -5.18
CA ALA A 35 -5.17 -10.97 -3.94
C ALA A 35 -5.82 -10.30 -2.72
N LEU A 36 -6.08 -8.98 -2.80
CA LEU A 36 -6.81 -8.23 -1.78
C LEU A 36 -8.29 -8.65 -1.68
N ARG A 37 -8.91 -9.06 -2.80
CA ARG A 37 -10.30 -9.54 -2.85
C ARG A 37 -10.45 -10.98 -2.36
N ALA A 38 -9.45 -11.82 -2.60
CA ALA A 38 -9.37 -13.21 -2.15
C ALA A 38 -8.97 -13.32 -0.68
N ALA A 39 -8.50 -12.23 -0.07
CA ALA A 39 -8.20 -12.20 1.34
C ALA A 39 -9.47 -12.48 2.18
N PRO A 40 -9.37 -13.32 3.23
CA PRO A 40 -10.51 -13.63 4.08
C PRO A 40 -11.14 -12.36 4.66
N THR A 41 -12.47 -12.32 4.73
CA THR A 41 -13.18 -11.25 5.42
C THR A 41 -12.99 -11.43 6.93
N GLU A 42 -12.22 -10.54 7.54
CA GLU A 42 -11.95 -10.58 8.99
C GLU A 42 -13.18 -10.18 9.80
N LYS A 43 -13.28 -10.69 11.04
CA LYS A 43 -14.39 -10.36 11.95
C LYS A 43 -14.32 -8.88 12.32
N ARG A 44 -15.36 -8.13 11.94
CA ARG A 44 -15.49 -6.70 12.20
C ARG A 44 -15.77 -6.44 13.68
N ILE A 45 -14.87 -5.72 14.35
CA ILE A 45 -15.13 -5.17 15.69
C ILE A 45 -15.92 -3.88 15.54
N ILE A 46 -17.11 -3.83 16.13
CA ILE A 46 -18.03 -2.69 15.99
C ILE A 46 -18.12 -1.96 17.33
N ARG A 47 -17.64 -0.70 17.35
CA ARG A 47 -17.68 0.19 18.51
C ARG A 47 -18.66 1.34 18.27
N VAL A 48 -19.19 1.91 19.34
CA VAL A 48 -19.95 3.16 19.27
C VAL A 48 -19.08 4.27 18.68
N ASP A 49 -19.64 5.09 17.79
CA ASP A 49 -18.97 6.29 17.26
C ASP A 49 -18.49 7.15 18.44
N PRO A 50 -17.19 7.50 18.53
CA PRO A 50 -16.64 8.27 19.64
C PRO A 50 -17.26 9.66 19.79
N LEU A 51 -17.92 10.17 18.75
CA LEU A 51 -18.66 11.43 18.79
C LEU A 51 -20.12 11.28 19.20
N CYS A 52 -20.58 10.04 19.42
CA CYS A 52 -21.85 9.79 20.06
C CYS A 52 -21.75 10.18 21.54
N PRO A 53 -22.69 10.99 22.08
CA PRO A 53 -22.72 11.34 23.51
C PRO A 53 -22.76 10.12 24.44
N LEU A 54 -23.27 8.98 23.95
CA LEU A 54 -23.39 7.73 24.71
C LEU A 54 -22.13 6.84 24.61
N SER A 55 -21.09 7.26 23.88
CA SER A 55 -19.89 6.45 23.63
C SER A 55 -19.05 6.15 24.86
N HIS A 56 -19.24 6.90 25.95
CA HIS A 56 -18.54 6.69 27.22
C HIS A 56 -19.35 5.85 28.22
N ASN A 57 -20.60 5.51 27.89
CA ASN A 57 -21.42 4.65 28.74
C ASN A 57 -20.99 3.19 28.56
N PRO A 58 -20.54 2.49 29.62
CA PRO A 58 -20.07 1.10 29.51
C PRO A 58 -21.17 0.12 29.07
N GLY A 59 -22.44 0.45 29.33
CA GLY A 59 -23.59 -0.36 28.97
C GLY A 59 -24.09 -0.15 27.53
N THR A 60 -23.57 0.86 26.82
CA THR A 60 -23.97 1.15 25.44
C THR A 60 -23.08 0.41 24.46
N LYS A 61 -23.68 -0.43 23.63
CA LYS A 61 -22.99 -1.13 22.54
C LYS A 61 -23.76 -1.01 21.25
N VAL A 62 -23.10 -1.28 20.13
CA VAL A 62 -23.79 -1.40 18.84
C VAL A 62 -24.52 -2.74 18.82
N HIS A 63 -25.77 -2.72 18.38
CA HIS A 63 -26.59 -3.91 18.25
C HIS A 63 -26.18 -4.71 17.01
N GLU A 64 -25.73 -5.94 17.23
CA GLU A 64 -25.33 -6.87 16.16
C GLU A 64 -24.38 -6.21 15.13
N ASP A 65 -24.76 -6.24 13.86
CA ASP A 65 -24.00 -5.70 12.73
C ASP A 65 -24.51 -4.35 12.22
N TYR A 66 -25.49 -3.74 12.89
CA TYR A 66 -26.18 -2.50 12.48
C TYR A 66 -25.28 -1.25 12.65
N ASP A 67 -24.19 -1.22 11.90
CA ASP A 67 -23.18 -0.15 11.78
C ASP A 67 -22.77 0.01 10.31
N CYS A 68 -22.96 1.20 9.75
CA CYS A 68 -22.45 1.52 8.43
C CYS A 68 -21.83 2.91 8.35
N THR A 69 -20.75 3.00 7.57
CA THR A 69 -20.16 4.26 7.12
C THR A 69 -20.38 4.38 5.62
N LEU A 70 -20.97 5.47 5.20
CA LEU A 70 -21.32 5.75 3.81
C LEU A 70 -20.55 6.99 3.34
N ASN A 71 -20.14 6.99 2.08
CA ASN A 71 -19.48 8.13 1.45
C ASN A 71 -20.11 8.47 0.09
N GLN A 72 -20.01 9.75 -0.29
CA GLN A 72 -20.47 10.25 -1.56
C GLN A 72 -19.63 11.44 -1.99
N THR A 73 -19.06 11.35 -3.18
CA THR A 73 -18.42 12.47 -3.85
C THR A 73 -19.10 12.74 -5.19
N ASN A 74 -19.35 14.02 -5.48
CA ASN A 74 -19.73 14.52 -6.79
C ASN A 74 -19.00 15.84 -7.00
N ILE A 75 -18.01 15.80 -7.90
CA ILE A 75 -17.11 16.92 -8.16
C ILE A 75 -17.89 18.13 -8.72
N GLY A 76 -18.85 17.91 -9.62
CA GLY A 76 -19.60 18.97 -10.30
C GLY A 76 -20.41 19.84 -9.35
N SER A 77 -20.96 19.22 -8.30
CA SER A 77 -21.70 19.90 -7.24
C SER A 77 -20.86 20.27 -6.02
N ASN A 78 -19.53 20.08 -6.05
CA ASN A 78 -18.63 20.19 -4.89
C ASN A 78 -19.16 19.44 -3.64
N ASN A 79 -19.76 18.28 -3.87
CA ASN A 79 -20.22 17.40 -2.80
C ASN A 79 -19.09 16.42 -2.47
N ASN A 80 -18.72 16.38 -1.20
CA ASN A 80 -17.82 15.38 -0.65
C ASN A 80 -18.29 15.10 0.78
N LYS A 81 -19.17 14.11 0.93
CA LYS A 81 -20.04 13.94 2.10
C LYS A 81 -19.96 12.53 2.65
N PHE A 82 -20.02 12.43 3.97
CA PHE A 82 -20.12 11.15 4.67
C PHE A 82 -21.46 11.04 5.41
N TYR A 83 -21.85 9.80 5.72
CA TYR A 83 -22.98 9.48 6.59
C TYR A 83 -22.67 8.24 7.41
N ILE A 84 -22.81 8.30 8.73
CA ILE A 84 -22.66 7.18 9.66
C ILE A 84 -24.04 6.88 10.24
N ILE A 85 -24.38 5.60 10.31
CA ILE A 85 -25.62 5.08 10.90
C ILE A 85 -25.23 3.97 11.87
N GLN A 86 -25.68 4.05 13.12
CA GLN A 86 -25.51 2.99 14.12
C GLN A 86 -26.82 2.75 14.85
N LEU A 87 -27.17 1.48 15.07
CA LEU A 87 -28.18 1.09 16.05
C LEU A 87 -27.47 0.70 17.36
N LEU A 88 -27.78 1.42 18.42
CA LEU A 88 -27.20 1.22 19.75
C LEU A 88 -28.23 0.54 20.66
N GLU A 89 -27.74 -0.29 21.57
CA GLU A 89 -28.52 -0.90 22.65
C GLU A 89 -27.92 -0.55 24.01
N GLU A 90 -28.77 -0.17 24.96
CA GLU A 90 -28.43 0.13 26.35
C GLU A 90 -29.52 -0.46 27.27
N GLY A 91 -29.30 -1.70 27.72
CA GLY A 91 -30.35 -2.48 28.38
C GLY A 91 -31.53 -2.74 27.44
N ASP A 92 -32.74 -2.39 27.87
CA ASP A 92 -33.97 -2.52 27.07
C ASP A 92 -34.28 -1.27 26.21
N ARG A 93 -33.31 -0.38 26.02
CA ARG A 93 -33.46 0.85 25.22
C ARG A 93 -32.66 0.76 23.94
N PHE A 94 -33.28 1.16 22.83
CA PHE A 94 -32.66 1.15 21.51
C PHE A 94 -32.53 2.57 20.97
N ILE A 95 -31.37 2.92 20.43
CA ILE A 95 -31.09 4.28 19.94
C ILE A 95 -30.46 4.22 18.55
N CYS A 96 -31.07 4.87 17.55
CA CYS A 96 -30.43 5.10 16.26
C CYS A 96 -29.59 6.37 16.31
N TRP A 97 -28.28 6.22 16.14
CA TRP A 97 -27.32 7.30 15.98
C TRP A 97 -27.03 7.56 14.50
N ASN A 98 -27.22 8.80 14.07
CA ASN A 98 -26.87 9.26 12.73
C ASN A 98 -25.87 10.41 12.81
N ARG A 99 -24.79 10.38 12.02
CA ARG A 99 -23.85 11.50 11.90
C ARG A 99 -23.47 11.74 10.45
N TRP A 100 -23.51 12.99 9.99
CA TRP A 100 -23.27 13.32 8.58
C TRP A 100 -22.65 14.69 8.42
N GLY A 101 -21.94 14.89 7.30
CA GLY A 101 -21.33 16.17 7.03
C GLY A 101 -20.35 16.10 5.88
N ARG A 102 -19.49 17.11 5.78
CA ARG A 102 -18.41 17.14 4.81
C ARG A 102 -17.27 16.23 5.25
N VAL A 103 -16.64 15.51 4.32
CA VAL A 103 -15.44 14.70 4.59
C VAL A 103 -14.33 15.62 5.15
N GLY A 104 -13.60 15.15 6.17
CA GLY A 104 -12.67 15.96 6.98
C GLY A 104 -13.28 16.69 8.20
N GLU A 105 -14.59 16.93 8.20
CA GLU A 105 -15.29 17.66 9.27
C GLU A 105 -16.05 16.73 10.22
N VAL A 106 -16.38 17.26 11.41
CA VAL A 106 -17.15 16.56 12.46
C VAL A 106 -18.58 16.24 12.00
N GLY A 107 -19.21 17.20 11.32
CA GLY A 107 -20.58 17.10 10.83
C GLY A 107 -21.66 17.41 11.88
N GLN A 108 -22.91 17.19 11.49
CA GLN A 108 -24.09 17.21 12.34
C GLN A 108 -24.43 15.79 12.78
N SER A 109 -25.19 15.67 13.86
CA SER A 109 -25.64 14.37 14.36
C SER A 109 -27.07 14.40 14.88
N LYS A 110 -27.66 13.22 15.02
CA LYS A 110 -29.00 13.01 15.58
C LYS A 110 -29.07 11.65 16.29
N LEU A 111 -29.62 11.68 17.51
CA LEU A 111 -30.08 10.50 18.24
C LEU A 111 -31.60 10.37 18.09
N SER A 112 -32.08 9.18 17.79
CA SER A 112 -33.50 8.82 17.79
C SER A 112 -33.69 7.66 18.77
N HIS A 113 -34.58 7.82 19.75
CA HIS A 113 -34.85 6.80 20.77
C HIS A 113 -36.05 5.94 20.41
N PHE A 114 -35.95 4.65 20.70
CA PHE A 114 -36.98 3.64 20.45
C PHE A 114 -37.13 2.72 21.65
N VAL A 115 -38.37 2.31 21.91
CA VAL A 115 -38.71 1.33 22.96
C VAL A 115 -38.66 -0.09 22.38
N SER A 116 -39.02 -0.26 21.11
CA SER A 116 -38.99 -1.54 20.41
C SER A 116 -37.72 -1.66 19.57
N LEU A 117 -37.03 -2.81 19.68
CA LEU A 117 -35.91 -3.16 18.80
C LEU A 117 -36.36 -3.18 17.32
N GLU A 118 -37.56 -3.67 17.06
CA GLU A 118 -38.09 -3.79 15.69
C GLU A 118 -38.26 -2.42 15.04
N ASP A 119 -38.76 -1.43 15.79
CA ASP A 119 -38.92 -0.06 15.28
C ASP A 119 -37.56 0.61 15.05
N ALA A 120 -36.59 0.34 15.92
CA ALA A 120 -35.24 0.84 15.77
C ALA A 120 -34.54 0.25 14.54
N LYS A 121 -34.65 -1.07 14.31
CA LYS A 121 -34.19 -1.76 13.09
C LYS A 121 -34.86 -1.17 11.85
N LYS A 122 -36.18 -0.96 11.87
CA LYS A 122 -36.92 -0.31 10.75
C LYS A 122 -36.42 1.10 10.45
N ASP A 123 -36.14 1.93 11.47
CA ASP A 123 -35.60 3.28 11.25
C ASP A 123 -34.19 3.23 10.63
N PHE A 124 -33.33 2.36 11.15
CA PHE A 124 -31.99 2.13 10.60
C PHE A 124 -32.06 1.72 9.12
N GLU A 125 -32.83 0.68 8.81
CA GLU A 125 -32.93 0.10 7.46
C GLU A 125 -33.56 1.08 6.48
N LYS A 126 -34.59 1.82 6.93
CA LYS A 126 -35.17 2.91 6.14
C LYS A 126 -34.12 3.97 5.84
N LYS A 127 -33.34 4.39 6.84
CA LYS A 127 -32.28 5.40 6.63
C LYS A 127 -31.22 4.90 5.65
N PHE A 128 -30.77 3.66 5.82
CA PHE A 128 -29.81 3.02 4.92
C PHE A 128 -30.34 3.02 3.49
N ARG A 129 -31.56 2.53 3.27
CA ARG A 129 -32.20 2.48 1.95
C ARG A 129 -32.41 3.86 1.34
N ASP A 130 -32.82 4.87 2.12
CA ASP A 130 -33.00 6.23 1.62
C ASP A 130 -31.68 6.83 1.08
N LYS A 131 -30.56 6.52 1.75
CA LYS A 131 -29.23 7.03 1.40
C LYS A 131 -28.54 6.26 0.30
N THR A 132 -28.79 4.96 0.19
CA THR A 132 -28.04 4.06 -0.70
C THR A 132 -28.88 3.48 -1.84
N LYS A 133 -30.22 3.47 -1.72
CA LYS A 133 -31.16 2.67 -2.53
C LYS A 133 -31.02 1.15 -2.40
N ASN A 134 -30.20 0.66 -1.46
CA ASN A 134 -30.01 -0.76 -1.22
C ASN A 134 -30.78 -1.24 0.01
N SER A 135 -31.10 -2.53 0.07
CA SER A 135 -31.62 -3.18 1.27
C SER A 135 -30.48 -3.47 2.24
N TRP A 136 -30.70 -3.29 3.56
CA TRP A 136 -29.69 -3.63 4.57
C TRP A 136 -29.41 -5.14 4.64
N ALA A 137 -30.45 -5.96 4.43
CA ALA A 137 -30.33 -7.41 4.44
C ALA A 137 -29.49 -7.95 3.28
N GLU A 138 -29.43 -7.22 2.16
CA GLU A 138 -28.70 -7.61 0.94
C GLU A 138 -27.41 -6.79 0.76
N ARG A 139 -26.91 -6.17 1.83
CA ARG A 139 -25.74 -5.28 1.79
C ARG A 139 -24.46 -5.94 1.30
N GLU A 140 -24.37 -7.28 1.34
CA GLU A 140 -23.26 -8.04 0.77
C GLU A 140 -23.23 -7.95 -0.78
N TYR A 141 -24.39 -7.70 -1.40
CA TYR A 141 -24.58 -7.52 -2.84
C TYR A 141 -24.77 -6.03 -3.20
N PHE A 142 -24.15 -5.13 -2.45
CA PHE A 142 -24.33 -3.69 -2.59
C PHE A 142 -24.09 -3.19 -4.01
N VAL A 143 -25.04 -2.43 -4.57
CA VAL A 143 -24.91 -1.77 -5.87
C VAL A 143 -24.83 -0.25 -5.71
N ALA A 144 -23.78 0.36 -6.24
CA ALA A 144 -23.67 1.81 -6.25
C ALA A 144 -24.69 2.44 -7.22
N HIS A 145 -25.40 3.47 -6.76
CA HIS A 145 -26.37 4.20 -7.59
C HIS A 145 -25.92 5.65 -7.82
N PRO A 146 -26.13 6.20 -9.04
CA PRO A 146 -25.82 7.59 -9.33
C PRO A 146 -26.50 8.55 -8.34
N GLY A 147 -25.72 9.51 -7.83
CA GLY A 147 -26.22 10.52 -6.88
C GLY A 147 -26.60 9.96 -5.50
N LYS A 148 -26.25 8.71 -5.17
CA LYS A 148 -26.46 8.11 -3.84
C LYS A 148 -25.14 7.82 -3.13
N TYR A 149 -25.22 7.51 -1.84
CA TYR A 149 -24.05 7.16 -1.05
C TYR A 149 -23.65 5.71 -1.33
N THR A 150 -22.35 5.44 -1.24
CA THR A 150 -21.75 4.09 -1.33
C THR A 150 -21.31 3.64 0.05
N LEU A 151 -21.45 2.34 0.34
CA LEU A 151 -20.94 1.71 1.56
C LEU A 151 -19.41 1.64 1.52
N ILE A 152 -18.79 2.12 2.61
CA ILE A 152 -17.35 2.01 2.87
C ILE A 152 -17.17 1.00 3.97
N ASP A 153 -16.37 -0.02 3.68
CA ASP A 153 -16.01 -1.00 4.69
C ASP A 153 -14.90 -0.45 5.58
N VAL A 154 -15.22 -0.36 6.87
CA VAL A 154 -14.45 0.33 7.89
C VAL A 154 -14.30 -0.62 9.09
N GLN A 155 -13.13 -1.24 9.24
CA GLN A 155 -12.78 -2.01 10.45
C GLN A 155 -12.48 -1.03 11.61
N ARG A 156 -12.87 -1.27 12.87
CA ARG A 156 -12.54 -0.36 14.00
C ARG A 156 -11.56 -1.06 14.96
N GLU A 157 -10.39 -0.47 15.17
CA GLU A 157 -9.34 -1.00 16.06
C GLU A 157 -9.80 -1.20 17.52
N ASP A 158 -9.14 -2.16 18.17
CA ASP A 158 -9.02 -2.20 19.61
C ASP A 158 -8.10 -1.09 20.13
N LYS A 159 -8.56 -0.35 21.15
CA LYS A 159 -7.60 0.05 22.17
C LYS A 159 -7.11 -1.26 22.77
N VAL A 160 -5.81 -1.52 22.72
CA VAL A 160 -5.15 -2.53 23.56
C VAL A 160 -5.57 -2.22 25.00
N GLN A 161 -6.64 -2.83 25.45
CA GLN A 161 -6.76 -3.21 26.85
C GLN A 161 -5.91 -4.46 26.94
N GLU A 162 -4.94 -4.45 27.85
CA GLU A 162 -4.22 -5.63 28.32
C GLU A 162 -5.12 -6.86 28.22
N ALA A 163 -4.62 -7.93 27.62
CA ALA A 163 -5.39 -9.13 27.32
C ALA A 163 -6.10 -9.66 28.57
N VAL A 164 -7.35 -9.25 28.80
CA VAL A 164 -8.20 -9.81 29.85
C VAL A 164 -8.81 -11.08 29.27
N VAL A 165 -8.10 -12.19 29.41
CA VAL A 165 -8.64 -13.52 29.13
C VAL A 165 -9.74 -13.79 30.16
N LYS A 166 -11.00 -13.74 29.73
CA LYS A 166 -12.11 -14.28 30.52
C LYS A 166 -12.07 -15.80 30.41
N VAL A 167 -11.76 -16.47 31.52
CA VAL A 167 -12.03 -17.90 31.69
C VAL A 167 -13.41 -18.01 32.31
N ASP A 168 -14.31 -18.79 31.70
CA ASP A 168 -15.67 -18.97 32.19
C ASP A 168 -15.70 -19.46 33.64
N GLY A 169 -16.46 -18.75 34.49
CA GLY A 169 -16.99 -19.29 35.75
C GLY A 169 -16.18 -19.14 37.05
N GLY A 170 -15.16 -18.27 37.12
CA GLY A 170 -14.42 -18.01 38.37
C GLY A 170 -14.07 -16.53 38.60
N PRO A 171 -13.68 -16.13 39.83
CA PRO A 171 -13.29 -14.74 40.12
C PRO A 171 -12.12 -14.34 39.21
N VAL A 172 -12.22 -13.14 38.64
CA VAL A 172 -11.24 -12.54 37.71
C VAL A 172 -9.83 -12.63 38.32
N ARG A 173 -9.01 -13.55 37.80
CA ARG A 173 -7.56 -13.53 38.04
C ARG A 173 -6.93 -12.72 36.92
N THR A 174 -6.49 -11.50 37.23
CA THR A 174 -5.54 -10.75 36.42
C THR A 174 -4.25 -11.57 36.36
N VAL A 175 -4.01 -12.28 35.26
CA VAL A 175 -2.71 -12.90 35.02
C VAL A 175 -1.79 -11.78 34.58
N VAL A 176 -0.95 -11.28 35.49
CA VAL A 176 0.14 -10.36 35.13
C VAL A 176 1.13 -11.18 34.32
N GLN A 177 1.07 -11.07 32.99
CA GLN A 177 2.10 -11.64 32.11
C GLN A 177 3.43 -10.96 32.44
N GLN A 178 4.47 -11.75 32.70
CA GLN A 178 5.81 -11.22 32.92
C GLN A 178 6.41 -10.84 31.57
N VAL A 179 6.68 -9.55 31.36
CA VAL A 179 7.27 -9.05 30.11
C VAL A 179 8.80 -9.13 30.20
N GLN A 180 9.42 -9.83 29.27
CA GLN A 180 10.88 -9.93 29.21
C GLN A 180 11.54 -8.57 28.86
N PRO A 181 12.77 -8.30 29.32
CA PRO A 181 13.54 -7.14 28.88
C PRO A 181 13.76 -7.13 27.37
N CYS A 182 13.88 -5.93 26.78
CA CYS A 182 14.09 -5.83 25.34
C CYS A 182 15.49 -6.33 24.93
N SER A 183 15.57 -7.18 23.91
CA SER A 183 16.84 -7.73 23.41
C SER A 183 17.54 -6.83 22.37
N LEU A 184 16.80 -5.88 21.79
CA LEU A 184 17.27 -5.00 20.74
C LEU A 184 18.17 -3.87 21.28
N ASP A 185 19.17 -3.46 20.49
CA ASP A 185 19.95 -2.27 20.78
C ASP A 185 19.11 -0.98 20.65
N ALA A 186 19.58 0.12 21.24
CA ALA A 186 18.82 1.37 21.30
C ALA A 186 18.49 1.97 19.92
N ALA A 187 19.36 1.81 18.92
CA ALA A 187 19.10 2.33 17.57
C ALA A 187 18.03 1.49 16.88
N THR A 188 18.08 0.16 17.02
CA THR A 188 17.05 -0.75 16.50
C THR A 188 15.72 -0.55 17.21
N GLN A 189 15.69 -0.37 18.54
CA GLN A 189 14.46 -0.03 19.26
C GLN A 189 13.79 1.24 18.71
N LYS A 190 14.59 2.28 18.43
CA LYS A 190 14.11 3.53 17.85
C LYS A 190 13.56 3.31 16.43
N LEU A 191 14.27 2.56 15.59
CA LEU A 191 13.81 2.20 14.25
C LEU A 191 12.46 1.48 14.29
N ILE A 192 12.33 0.42 15.09
CA ILE A 192 11.09 -0.36 15.23
C ILE A 192 9.95 0.52 15.72
N THR A 193 10.20 1.36 16.73
CA THR A 193 9.22 2.35 17.21
C THR A 193 8.77 3.28 16.10
N ASN A 194 9.68 3.74 15.24
CA ASN A 194 9.37 4.68 14.15
C ASN A 194 8.54 4.02 13.04
N ILE A 195 8.97 2.86 12.53
CA ILE A 195 8.34 2.22 11.35
C ILE A 195 6.99 1.56 11.68
N PHE A 196 6.71 1.30 12.96
CA PHE A 196 5.41 0.82 13.45
C PHE A 196 4.60 1.90 14.17
N SER A 197 5.01 3.17 14.09
CA SER A 197 4.30 4.27 14.77
C SER A 197 2.94 4.55 14.14
N LYS A 198 1.88 4.46 14.95
CA LYS A 198 0.52 4.87 14.55
C LYS A 198 0.47 6.35 14.17
N ASP A 199 1.23 7.22 14.81
CA ASP A 199 1.18 8.64 14.44
C ASP A 199 1.93 8.91 13.14
N MET A 200 2.99 8.15 12.86
CA MET A 200 3.67 8.19 11.56
C MET A 200 2.72 7.84 10.42
N PHE A 201 2.02 6.70 10.50
CA PHE A 201 1.13 6.31 9.41
C PHE A 201 -0.07 7.28 9.26
N LYS A 202 -0.61 7.83 10.38
CA LYS A 202 -1.64 8.90 10.32
C LYS A 202 -1.13 10.12 9.57
N ASN A 203 0.11 10.56 9.85
CA ASN A 203 0.71 11.71 9.20
C ASN A 203 0.95 11.45 7.71
N ALA A 204 1.45 10.26 7.35
CA ALA A 204 1.63 9.86 5.95
C ALA A 204 0.30 9.89 5.16
N MET A 205 -0.77 9.32 5.74
CA MET A 205 -2.10 9.38 5.13
C MET A 205 -2.63 10.83 5.01
N ALA A 206 -2.40 11.67 6.01
CA ALA A 206 -2.83 13.07 5.97
C ALA A 206 -2.14 13.86 4.85
N LEU A 207 -0.84 13.65 4.62
CA LEU A 207 -0.08 14.26 3.52
C LEU A 207 -0.63 13.86 2.13
N MET A 208 -1.26 12.69 2.04
CA MET A 208 -1.93 12.20 0.83
C MET A 208 -3.37 12.71 0.68
N ASN A 209 -3.80 13.66 1.53
CA ASN A 209 -5.16 14.22 1.61
C ASN A 209 -6.25 13.20 1.95
N LEU A 210 -5.90 12.16 2.72
CA LEU A 210 -6.86 11.17 3.18
C LEU A 210 -7.57 11.63 4.47
N ASP A 211 -8.86 11.31 4.63
CA ASP A 211 -9.60 11.61 5.87
C ASP A 211 -9.21 10.62 6.98
N VAL A 212 -8.11 10.89 7.67
CA VAL A 212 -7.60 10.08 8.79
C VAL A 212 -8.59 9.95 9.96
N LYS A 213 -9.55 10.88 10.11
CA LYS A 213 -10.56 10.80 11.18
C LYS A 213 -11.61 9.74 10.89
N LYS A 214 -11.96 9.57 9.62
CA LYS A 214 -12.93 8.55 9.17
C LYS A 214 -12.28 7.25 8.74
N MET A 215 -11.03 7.34 8.29
CA MET A 215 -10.12 6.25 8.03
C MET A 215 -8.93 6.30 9.00
N PRO A 216 -9.13 6.07 10.31
CA PRO A 216 -8.01 5.76 11.17
C PRO A 216 -7.23 4.56 10.63
N LEU A 217 -6.02 4.37 11.11
CA LEU A 217 -5.21 3.23 10.75
C LEU A 217 -5.93 1.92 11.08
N GLY A 218 -5.75 0.93 10.21
CA GLY A 218 -6.41 -0.37 10.33
C GLY A 218 -7.90 -0.35 9.96
N LYS A 219 -8.41 0.69 9.28
CA LYS A 219 -9.84 0.77 8.93
C LYS A 219 -10.19 0.42 7.48
N LEU A 220 -9.31 0.66 6.51
CA LEU A 220 -9.63 0.30 5.12
C LEU A 220 -9.43 -1.19 4.93
N SER A 221 -10.51 -1.93 4.62
CA SER A 221 -10.36 -3.35 4.30
C SER A 221 -9.58 -3.53 3.00
N LYS A 222 -8.89 -4.67 2.86
CA LYS A 222 -8.23 -5.09 1.62
C LYS A 222 -9.18 -4.94 0.42
N GLN A 223 -10.44 -5.31 0.60
CA GLN A 223 -11.49 -5.16 -0.41
C GLN A 223 -11.75 -3.70 -0.81
N GLN A 224 -11.72 -2.76 0.15
CA GLN A 224 -11.91 -1.34 -0.14
C GLN A 224 -10.71 -0.75 -0.91
N ILE A 225 -9.48 -1.17 -0.59
CA ILE A 225 -8.27 -0.80 -1.36
C ILE A 225 -8.37 -1.35 -2.79
N ALA A 226 -8.79 -2.61 -2.96
CA ALA A 226 -9.00 -3.24 -4.26
C ALA A 226 -10.01 -2.47 -5.13
N ARG A 227 -11.15 -2.06 -4.57
CA ARG A 227 -12.13 -1.20 -5.26
C ARG A 227 -11.54 0.16 -5.63
N GLY A 228 -10.64 0.70 -4.81
CA GLY A 228 -9.89 1.91 -5.11
C GLY A 228 -9.04 1.77 -6.37
N PHE A 229 -8.34 0.63 -6.50
CA PHE A 229 -7.59 0.30 -7.70
C PHE A 229 -8.53 0.22 -8.91
N GLU A 230 -9.60 -0.59 -8.87
CA GLU A 230 -10.56 -0.70 -9.99
C GLU A 230 -11.08 0.66 -10.49
N ALA A 231 -11.33 1.60 -9.57
CA ALA A 231 -11.73 2.96 -9.94
C ALA A 231 -10.63 3.76 -10.67
N LEU A 232 -9.35 3.60 -10.29
CA LEU A 232 -8.21 4.20 -11.00
C LEU A 232 -7.94 3.52 -12.34
N GLU A 233 -8.23 2.23 -12.45
CA GLU A 233 -8.15 1.44 -13.68
C GLU A 233 -9.11 1.99 -14.75
N ALA A 234 -10.37 2.23 -14.34
CA ALA A 234 -11.37 2.86 -15.20
C ALA A 234 -10.95 4.28 -15.62
N LEU A 235 -10.32 5.05 -14.73
CA LEU A 235 -9.75 6.37 -15.06
C LEU A 235 -8.62 6.28 -16.07
N GLU A 236 -7.73 5.29 -15.95
CA GLU A 236 -6.63 5.07 -16.89
C GLU A 236 -7.15 4.76 -18.29
N VAL A 237 -8.14 3.87 -18.40
CA VAL A 237 -8.80 3.55 -19.68
C VAL A 237 -9.42 4.80 -20.28
N ALA A 238 -10.15 5.59 -19.48
CA ALA A 238 -10.79 6.82 -19.95
C ALA A 238 -9.79 7.90 -20.36
N LEU A 239 -8.63 7.99 -19.71
CA LEU A 239 -7.56 8.94 -20.06
C LEU A 239 -6.89 8.62 -21.39
N LYS A 240 -6.78 7.33 -21.74
CA LYS A 240 -6.20 6.87 -23.01
C LYS A 240 -7.20 6.88 -24.17
N ALA A 241 -8.49 6.96 -23.88
CA ALA A 241 -9.54 6.95 -24.89
C ALA A 241 -9.62 8.29 -25.65
N PRO A 242 -10.05 8.29 -26.93
CA PRO A 242 -10.30 9.52 -27.67
C PRO A 242 -11.34 10.38 -26.94
N ALA A 243 -11.19 11.70 -27.02
CA ALA A 243 -12.22 12.63 -26.55
C ALA A 243 -13.57 12.22 -27.16
N HIS A 244 -14.59 11.98 -26.32
CA HIS A 244 -15.98 11.61 -26.64
C HIS A 244 -16.41 10.13 -26.52
N SER A 245 -15.60 9.20 -25.99
CA SER A 245 -16.06 7.83 -25.70
C SER A 245 -16.10 7.52 -24.20
N GLY A 246 -17.26 7.67 -23.56
CA GLY A 246 -17.54 7.11 -22.22
C GLY A 246 -17.97 8.10 -21.13
N LEU A 247 -17.93 7.64 -19.88
CA LEU A 247 -18.15 8.46 -18.68
C LEU A 247 -17.09 9.57 -18.62
N SER A 248 -17.49 10.76 -18.16
CA SER A 248 -16.55 11.85 -18.00
C SER A 248 -15.48 11.51 -16.97
N LEU A 249 -14.24 12.00 -17.17
CA LEU A 249 -13.16 11.87 -16.18
C LEU A 249 -13.60 12.42 -14.80
N GLU A 250 -14.50 13.39 -14.78
CA GLU A 250 -15.07 13.95 -13.56
C GLU A 250 -15.98 12.96 -12.81
N GLU A 251 -16.79 12.18 -13.51
CA GLU A 251 -17.63 11.14 -12.91
C GLU A 251 -16.79 9.99 -12.37
N LEU A 252 -15.78 9.53 -13.12
CA LEU A 252 -14.86 8.50 -12.67
C LEU A 252 -14.00 8.98 -11.48
N SER A 253 -13.57 10.24 -11.49
CA SER A 253 -12.90 10.86 -10.34
C SER A 253 -13.82 10.96 -9.13
N SER A 254 -15.09 11.31 -9.33
CA SER A 254 -16.11 11.31 -8.28
C SER A 254 -16.31 9.92 -7.70
N HIS A 255 -16.30 8.88 -8.55
CA HIS A 255 -16.38 7.49 -8.11
C HIS A 255 -15.16 7.10 -7.27
N PHE A 256 -13.94 7.40 -7.73
CA PHE A 256 -12.72 7.14 -6.97
C PHE A 256 -12.74 7.80 -5.59
N TYR A 257 -13.08 9.09 -5.48
CA TYR A 257 -13.16 9.77 -4.18
C TYR A 257 -14.34 9.32 -3.31
N THR A 258 -15.37 8.74 -3.93
CA THR A 258 -16.44 8.07 -3.21
C THR A 258 -15.94 6.79 -2.57
N VAL A 259 -15.15 5.98 -3.30
CA VAL A 259 -14.55 4.74 -2.80
C VAL A 259 -13.43 5.01 -1.80
N ILE A 260 -12.58 6.01 -2.04
CA ILE A 260 -11.45 6.35 -1.19
C ILE A 260 -11.67 7.76 -0.63
N PRO A 261 -12.23 7.91 0.59
CA PRO A 261 -12.56 9.20 1.18
C PRO A 261 -11.36 10.15 1.31
N HIS A 262 -11.36 11.23 0.53
CA HIS A 262 -10.35 12.28 0.62
C HIS A 262 -10.87 13.53 1.34
N ASN A 263 -10.00 14.19 2.09
CA ASN A 263 -10.27 15.48 2.70
C ASN A 263 -9.67 16.61 1.85
N PHE A 264 -10.53 17.36 1.17
CA PHE A 264 -10.15 18.54 0.37
C PHE A 264 -10.50 19.87 1.06
N GLY A 265 -10.77 19.84 2.38
CA GLY A 265 -11.34 21.00 3.07
C GLY A 265 -12.60 21.48 2.36
N ARG A 266 -12.79 22.80 2.20
CA ARG A 266 -13.93 23.39 1.50
C ARG A 266 -13.78 23.49 -0.03
N ASN A 267 -12.63 23.08 -0.56
CA ASN A 267 -12.34 23.14 -1.98
C ASN A 267 -13.05 22.02 -2.76
N ARG A 268 -13.31 22.29 -4.04
CA ARG A 268 -13.80 21.27 -4.98
C ARG A 268 -12.75 20.17 -5.11
N PRO A 269 -13.10 18.87 -5.00
CA PRO A 269 -12.16 17.80 -5.27
C PRO A 269 -11.62 17.91 -6.71
N PRO A 270 -10.31 17.77 -6.93
CA PRO A 270 -9.72 17.94 -8.26
C PRO A 270 -10.02 16.71 -9.15
N PRO A 271 -10.45 16.91 -10.41
CA PRO A 271 -10.61 15.80 -11.34
C PRO A 271 -9.24 15.17 -11.65
N ILE A 272 -9.18 13.84 -11.69
CA ILE A 272 -8.02 13.06 -12.10
C ILE A 272 -8.03 13.02 -13.63
N ASN A 273 -7.37 14.01 -14.23
CA ASN A 273 -7.43 14.27 -15.67
C ASN A 273 -6.05 14.29 -16.37
N SER A 274 -5.00 13.86 -15.67
CA SER A 274 -3.66 13.75 -16.23
C SER A 274 -3.00 12.44 -15.81
N PRO A 275 -2.06 11.90 -16.61
CA PRO A 275 -1.29 10.71 -16.25
C PRO A 275 -0.54 10.86 -14.92
N GLU A 276 -0.01 12.06 -14.64
CA GLU A 276 0.75 12.36 -13.43
C GLU A 276 -0.14 12.28 -12.18
N LEU A 277 -1.35 12.86 -12.25
CA LEU A 277 -2.29 12.82 -11.14
C LEU A 277 -2.84 11.41 -10.92
N LEU A 278 -3.08 10.65 -12.00
CA LEU A 278 -3.45 9.25 -11.93
C LEU A 278 -2.35 8.43 -11.25
N GLN A 279 -1.09 8.59 -11.65
CA GLN A 279 0.04 7.87 -11.05
C GLN A 279 0.20 8.23 -9.58
N ALA A 280 0.10 9.51 -9.21
CA ALA A 280 0.14 9.93 -7.81
C ALA A 280 -0.95 9.27 -6.95
N LYS A 281 -2.14 8.99 -7.52
CA LYS A 281 -3.21 8.25 -6.82
C LYS A 281 -2.96 6.75 -6.74
N LYS A 282 -2.32 6.16 -7.76
CA LYS A 282 -1.86 4.76 -7.70
C LYS A 282 -0.81 4.59 -6.61
N ASP A 283 0.19 5.47 -6.58
CA ASP A 283 1.26 5.45 -5.56
C ASP A 283 0.68 5.59 -4.15
N MET A 284 -0.33 6.46 -3.98
CA MET A 284 -1.05 6.59 -2.70
C MET A 284 -1.73 5.28 -2.27
N LEU A 285 -2.41 4.57 -3.18
CA LEU A 285 -3.04 3.29 -2.85
C LEU A 285 -2.02 2.19 -2.53
N LEU A 286 -0.84 2.22 -3.17
CA LEU A 286 0.25 1.31 -2.85
C LEU A 286 0.77 1.54 -1.42
N VAL A 287 0.95 2.80 -1.02
CA VAL A 287 1.31 3.10 0.37
C VAL A 287 0.22 2.67 1.34
N LEU A 288 -1.06 2.86 1.01
CA LEU A 288 -2.16 2.37 1.85
C LEU A 288 -2.16 0.84 2.01
N ALA A 289 -1.86 0.10 0.94
CA ALA A 289 -1.75 -1.35 1.00
C ALA A 289 -0.59 -1.80 1.92
N ASP A 290 0.52 -1.07 1.91
CA ASP A 290 1.68 -1.36 2.78
C ASP A 290 1.42 -1.01 4.24
N ILE A 291 0.66 0.07 4.51
CA ILE A 291 0.19 0.40 5.86
C ILE A 291 -0.74 -0.71 6.37
N GLU A 292 -1.67 -1.18 5.53
CA GLU A 292 -2.59 -2.27 5.87
C GLU A 292 -1.86 -3.58 6.17
N LEU A 293 -0.85 -3.91 5.36
CA LEU A 293 0.03 -5.05 5.60
C LEU A 293 0.76 -4.92 6.94
N ALA A 294 1.34 -3.74 7.23
CA ALA A 294 2.04 -3.50 8.50
C ALA A 294 1.10 -3.65 9.71
N GLN A 295 -0.15 -3.19 9.61
CA GLN A 295 -1.16 -3.37 10.66
C GLN A 295 -1.56 -4.85 10.82
N THR A 296 -1.76 -5.57 9.72
CA THR A 296 -2.05 -7.01 9.74
C THR A 296 -0.92 -7.79 10.43
N LEU A 297 0.34 -7.43 10.18
CA LEU A 297 1.50 -8.03 10.84
C LEU A 297 1.42 -7.82 12.36
N GLN A 298 1.12 -6.60 12.83
CA GLN A 298 1.00 -6.31 14.27
C GLN A 298 -0.20 -6.99 14.95
N ALA A 299 -1.24 -7.34 14.20
CA ALA A 299 -2.46 -7.97 14.72
C ALA A 299 -2.40 -9.52 14.75
N ALA A 300 -1.32 -10.13 14.23
CA ALA A 300 -1.20 -11.59 14.15
C ALA A 300 -1.26 -12.22 15.57
N PRO A 301 -2.19 -13.17 15.81
CA PRO A 301 -2.33 -13.79 17.12
C PRO A 301 -1.12 -14.65 17.44
N GLU A 302 -0.66 -14.57 18.70
CA GLU A 302 0.35 -15.50 19.21
C GLU A 302 -0.19 -16.94 19.14
N GLU A 303 0.67 -17.90 18.77
CA GLU A 303 0.50 -19.28 19.18
C GLU A 303 0.59 -19.33 20.72
N THR A 304 -0.52 -19.01 21.37
CA THR A 304 -0.66 -19.02 22.82
C THR A 304 -0.62 -20.46 23.31
N LYS A 305 0.59 -21.02 23.38
CA LYS A 305 0.92 -21.93 24.46
C LYS A 305 0.77 -21.12 25.75
N LYS A 306 0.39 -21.79 26.85
CA LYS A 306 0.32 -21.20 28.18
C LYS A 306 1.73 -20.75 28.61
N VAL A 307 2.19 -19.59 28.12
CA VAL A 307 3.48 -19.01 28.50
C VAL A 307 3.19 -17.88 29.46
N GLU A 308 3.71 -17.99 30.69
CA GLU A 308 3.58 -16.96 31.73
C GLU A 308 4.46 -15.73 31.44
N GLU A 309 5.44 -15.90 30.55
CA GLU A 309 6.35 -14.87 30.06
C GLU A 309 6.06 -14.51 28.59
N VAL A 310 5.97 -13.21 28.30
CA VAL A 310 5.80 -12.69 26.93
C VAL A 310 7.01 -11.87 26.52
N PRO A 311 7.41 -11.88 25.24
CA PRO A 311 8.49 -11.03 24.74
C PRO A 311 8.19 -9.54 24.95
N HIS A 312 9.23 -8.72 25.00
CA HIS A 312 9.06 -7.27 24.95
C HIS A 312 8.31 -6.87 23.65
N PRO A 313 7.41 -5.87 23.69
CA PRO A 313 6.63 -5.48 22.50
C PRO A 313 7.47 -5.13 21.27
N LEU A 314 8.64 -4.49 21.46
CA LEU A 314 9.55 -4.18 20.35
C LEU A 314 10.23 -5.43 19.78
N ASP A 315 10.54 -6.43 20.61
CA ASP A 315 11.09 -7.71 20.12
C ASP A 315 10.05 -8.46 19.30
N ARG A 316 8.78 -8.44 19.73
CA ARG A 316 7.67 -9.00 18.95
C ARG A 316 7.54 -8.28 17.60
N ASP A 317 7.47 -6.95 17.61
CA ASP A 317 7.34 -6.16 16.38
C ASP A 317 8.56 -6.33 15.45
N TYR A 318 9.76 -6.51 16.00
CA TYR A 318 10.97 -6.86 15.23
C TYR A 318 10.88 -8.26 14.61
N GLN A 319 10.46 -9.27 15.36
CA GLN A 319 10.29 -10.64 14.86
C GLN A 319 9.29 -10.74 13.70
N LEU A 320 8.25 -9.89 13.72
CA LEU A 320 7.26 -9.81 12.64
C LEU A 320 7.86 -9.39 11.30
N LEU A 321 8.96 -8.60 11.31
CA LEU A 321 9.65 -8.22 10.09
C LEU A 321 10.30 -9.41 9.38
N LYS A 322 10.58 -10.51 10.09
CA LYS A 322 11.32 -11.68 9.56
C LYS A 322 12.61 -11.27 8.83
N CYS A 323 13.23 -10.20 9.30
CA CYS A 323 14.40 -9.55 8.72
C CYS A 323 15.43 -9.35 9.82
N GLN A 324 16.64 -9.88 9.63
CA GLN A 324 17.73 -9.63 10.56
C GLN A 324 18.30 -8.24 10.29
N LEU A 325 18.05 -7.31 11.22
CA LEU A 325 18.76 -6.04 11.26
C LEU A 325 19.89 -6.15 12.26
N GLN A 326 21.06 -5.71 11.82
CA GLN A 326 22.22 -5.54 12.67
C GLN A 326 22.72 -4.12 12.47
N LEU A 327 22.88 -3.38 13.58
CA LEU A 327 23.58 -2.11 13.54
C LEU A 327 25.00 -2.38 13.03
N LEU A 328 25.41 -1.66 11.99
CA LEU A 328 26.72 -1.88 11.35
C LEU A 328 27.85 -1.68 12.38
N ASP A 329 28.34 -2.81 12.88
CA ASP A 329 29.67 -3.00 13.42
C ASP A 329 30.50 -3.62 12.28
N PRO A 330 31.67 -3.07 11.91
CA PRO A 330 32.47 -3.53 10.76
C PRO A 330 32.80 -5.03 10.72
N GLU A 331 32.65 -5.75 11.84
CA GLU A 331 33.12 -7.13 12.02
C GLU A 331 32.00 -8.19 12.00
N ALA A 332 30.77 -7.82 11.62
CA ALA A 332 29.62 -8.73 11.66
C ALA A 332 29.55 -9.73 10.47
N PRO A 333 29.33 -11.04 10.72
CA PRO A 333 29.16 -12.01 9.64
C PRO A 333 27.80 -11.86 8.93
N GLU A 334 27.84 -11.84 7.60
CA GLU A 334 26.67 -11.61 6.73
C GLU A 334 25.74 -12.83 6.57
N TYR A 335 24.43 -12.58 6.53
CA TYR A 335 23.39 -13.56 6.21
C TYR A 335 23.34 -13.85 4.70
N LYS A 336 22.92 -15.05 4.26
CA LYS A 336 22.77 -15.42 2.84
C LYS A 336 21.30 -15.57 2.47
N GLU A 337 20.87 -14.97 1.35
CA GLU A 337 19.47 -15.01 0.88
C GLU A 337 19.34 -15.79 -0.44
N ASP A 338 18.49 -16.82 -0.47
CA ASP A 338 18.43 -17.83 -1.53
C ASP A 338 17.91 -17.30 -2.89
N ARG A 339 16.98 -16.33 -2.91
CA ARG A 339 16.40 -15.83 -4.17
C ARG A 339 17.39 -15.02 -5.02
N PHE A 340 18.32 -14.31 -4.37
CA PHE A 340 19.31 -13.48 -5.04
C PHE A 340 20.45 -14.34 -5.63
N GLN A 341 20.69 -15.53 -5.07
CA GLN A 341 21.69 -16.49 -5.58
C GLN A 341 21.39 -17.00 -7.00
N ALA A 342 20.12 -16.96 -7.44
CA ALA A 342 19.75 -17.26 -8.82
C ALA A 342 20.50 -16.36 -9.82
N HIS A 343 20.87 -15.15 -9.39
CA HIS A 343 21.59 -14.18 -10.20
C HIS A 343 23.09 -14.19 -9.95
N SER A 344 23.65 -15.14 -9.18
CA SER A 344 25.09 -15.23 -8.87
C SER A 344 26.02 -15.15 -10.08
N LYS A 345 25.53 -15.57 -11.26
CA LYS A 345 26.28 -15.53 -12.53
C LYS A 345 26.14 -14.20 -13.28
N LEU A 346 25.19 -13.34 -12.93
CA LEU A 346 25.09 -12.00 -13.48
C LEU A 346 26.23 -11.14 -12.95
N SER A 347 26.99 -10.60 -13.90
CA SER A 347 28.02 -9.58 -13.67
C SER A 347 27.39 -8.19 -13.50
N ASN A 348 28.23 -7.17 -13.34
CA ASN A 348 27.80 -5.77 -13.22
C ASN A 348 26.83 -5.56 -12.06
N ARG A 349 27.35 -5.74 -10.85
CA ARG A 349 26.62 -5.49 -9.61
C ARG A 349 26.96 -4.10 -9.11
N LYS A 350 25.94 -3.32 -8.76
CA LYS A 350 26.13 -1.97 -8.23
C LYS A 350 25.31 -1.80 -6.95
N LEU A 351 25.89 -1.14 -5.95
CA LEU A 351 25.18 -0.70 -4.76
C LEU A 351 24.51 0.63 -5.07
N LEU A 352 23.18 0.65 -5.06
CA LEU A 352 22.38 1.78 -5.53
C LEU A 352 21.37 2.25 -4.49
N TRP A 353 21.04 3.53 -4.55
CA TRP A 353 20.09 4.19 -3.65
C TRP A 353 18.64 3.89 -4.05
N HIS A 354 17.80 3.71 -3.04
CA HIS A 354 16.35 3.69 -3.16
C HIS A 354 15.74 4.50 -2.00
N GLY A 355 15.15 5.66 -2.32
CA GLY A 355 14.43 6.47 -1.34
C GLY A 355 12.96 6.08 -1.30
N THR A 356 12.34 6.16 -0.12
CA THR A 356 10.97 5.69 0.06
C THR A 356 10.24 6.44 1.17
N ASN A 357 8.92 6.27 1.22
CA ASN A 357 8.11 6.80 2.30
C ASN A 357 8.37 5.98 3.59
N VAL A 358 8.57 6.64 4.74
CA VAL A 358 8.74 5.94 6.02
C VAL A 358 7.61 4.94 6.32
N ALA A 359 6.39 5.21 5.83
CA ALA A 359 5.23 4.35 5.98
C ALA A 359 5.35 2.98 5.27
N VAL A 360 6.28 2.80 4.34
CA VAL A 360 6.43 1.52 3.62
C VAL A 360 7.67 0.74 4.05
N VAL A 361 8.49 1.29 4.96
CA VAL A 361 9.75 0.63 5.38
C VAL A 361 9.48 -0.72 6.03
N ALA A 362 8.47 -0.83 6.91
CA ALA A 362 8.12 -2.11 7.54
C ALA A 362 7.71 -3.18 6.50
N ALA A 363 6.93 -2.79 5.49
CA ALA A 363 6.53 -3.68 4.39
C ALA A 363 7.74 -4.12 3.53
N ILE A 364 8.65 -3.19 3.23
CA ILE A 364 9.88 -3.47 2.47
C ILE A 364 10.81 -4.41 3.25
N LEU A 365 11.01 -4.20 4.55
CA LEU A 365 11.84 -5.09 5.37
C LEU A 365 11.23 -6.50 5.45
N THR A 366 9.91 -6.62 5.45
CA THR A 366 9.22 -7.91 5.51
C THR A 366 9.22 -8.66 4.17
N SER A 367 9.08 -7.94 3.06
CA SER A 367 8.78 -8.55 1.75
C SER A 367 9.92 -8.40 0.72
N GLY A 368 10.90 -7.53 1.01
CA GLY A 368 11.79 -6.95 0.01
C GLY A 368 11.13 -5.85 -0.82
N LEU A 369 11.92 -5.25 -1.73
CA LEU A 369 11.39 -4.36 -2.76
C LEU A 369 10.57 -5.16 -3.77
N ARG A 370 9.36 -4.68 -4.06
CA ARG A 370 8.39 -5.37 -4.92
C ARG A 370 8.09 -4.57 -6.18
N ILE A 371 7.88 -5.27 -7.28
CA ILE A 371 7.31 -4.69 -8.50
C ILE A 371 5.80 -4.75 -8.34
N MET A 372 5.27 -3.75 -7.65
CA MET A 372 3.84 -3.68 -7.40
C MET A 372 3.08 -3.61 -8.74
N PRO A 373 1.95 -4.30 -8.88
CA PRO A 373 1.24 -4.34 -10.15
C PRO A 373 0.89 -3.01 -10.83
N HIS A 374 0.78 -1.94 -10.03
CA HIS A 374 0.47 -0.56 -10.42
C HIS A 374 1.63 0.40 -10.33
N SER A 375 2.82 -0.09 -9.96
CA SER A 375 4.00 0.74 -10.04
C SER A 375 4.26 1.06 -11.50
N GLY A 376 4.68 2.28 -11.72
CA GLY A 376 4.92 2.84 -13.03
C GLY A 376 5.70 4.12 -12.85
N GLY A 377 6.31 4.56 -13.93
CA GLY A 377 7.11 5.76 -13.91
C GLY A 377 7.62 6.04 -15.30
N ARG A 378 8.64 6.88 -15.36
CA ARG A 378 9.24 7.35 -16.62
C ARG A 378 9.86 6.23 -17.46
N VAL A 379 10.15 5.09 -16.83
CA VAL A 379 10.82 3.93 -17.46
C VAL A 379 10.02 2.64 -17.20
N GLY A 380 8.71 2.79 -17.01
CA GLY A 380 7.77 1.68 -16.87
C GLY A 380 7.73 1.03 -15.50
N LYS A 381 7.39 -0.26 -15.46
CA LYS A 381 7.06 -1.01 -14.25
C LYS A 381 8.23 -1.89 -13.82
N GLY A 382 9.07 -1.35 -12.95
CA GLY A 382 10.22 -2.06 -12.38
C GLY A 382 10.55 -1.52 -10.99
N ILE A 383 11.67 -1.98 -10.44
CA ILE A 383 12.24 -1.40 -9.22
C ILE A 383 13.24 -0.33 -9.66
N TYR A 384 13.02 0.89 -9.17
CA TYR A 384 13.82 2.06 -9.51
C TYR A 384 14.92 2.28 -8.48
N PHE A 385 16.12 2.54 -8.98
CA PHE A 385 17.28 2.91 -8.19
C PHE A 385 17.97 4.13 -8.79
N ALA A 386 18.81 4.80 -7.99
CA ALA A 386 19.66 5.89 -8.45
C ALA A 386 21.10 5.72 -7.98
N SER A 387 22.06 6.14 -8.81
CA SER A 387 23.48 6.24 -8.42
C SER A 387 23.74 7.51 -7.60
N GLU A 388 22.94 8.56 -7.79
CA GLU A 388 23.02 9.82 -7.06
C GLU A 388 22.05 9.83 -5.86
N ASN A 389 22.58 10.06 -4.66
CA ASN A 389 21.78 10.08 -3.43
C ASN A 389 20.61 11.10 -3.50
N SER A 390 20.88 12.31 -4.00
CA SER A 390 19.89 13.41 -4.06
C SER A 390 18.64 13.04 -4.86
N LYS A 391 18.80 12.25 -5.93
CA LYS A 391 17.68 11.75 -6.74
C LYS A 391 16.76 10.88 -5.92
N SER A 392 17.32 9.89 -5.20
CA SER A 392 16.56 9.01 -4.32
C SER A 392 16.01 9.76 -3.10
N ALA A 393 16.74 10.72 -2.54
CA ALA A 393 16.31 11.53 -1.41
C ALA A 393 15.02 12.32 -1.71
N GLY A 394 14.79 12.71 -2.97
CA GLY A 394 13.54 13.34 -3.41
C GLY A 394 12.28 12.48 -3.24
N TYR A 395 12.41 11.16 -3.06
CA TYR A 395 11.31 10.23 -2.80
C TYR A 395 11.13 9.93 -1.30
N VAL A 396 11.99 10.48 -0.44
CA VAL A 396 11.90 10.26 1.00
C VAL A 396 10.80 11.14 1.57
N THR A 397 9.76 10.50 2.10
CA THR A 397 8.78 11.20 2.95
C THR A 397 9.17 10.95 4.40
N GLY A 398 9.54 12.02 5.10
CA GLY A 398 9.97 11.97 6.48
C GLY A 398 8.84 11.95 7.50
N MET A 399 9.23 11.79 8.76
CA MET A 399 8.36 11.96 9.92
C MET A 399 9.02 12.86 10.96
N SER A 400 8.20 13.62 11.68
CA SER A 400 8.66 14.35 12.85
C SER A 400 8.84 13.40 14.03
N CYS A 401 10.03 13.36 14.58
CA CYS A 401 10.40 12.61 15.78
C CYS A 401 10.94 13.62 16.82
N GLY A 402 10.06 14.10 17.70
CA GLY A 402 10.35 15.21 18.60
C GLY A 402 10.69 16.49 17.82
N ASN A 403 11.90 17.02 18.02
CA ASN A 403 12.39 18.22 17.34
C ASN A 403 13.12 17.94 16.01
N HIS A 404 13.19 16.69 15.57
CA HIS A 404 13.89 16.30 14.35
C HIS A 404 12.92 15.83 13.27
N HIS A 405 13.25 16.08 12.01
CA HIS A 405 12.62 15.44 10.87
C HIS A 405 13.56 14.33 10.37
N ILE A 406 13.08 13.09 10.36
CA ILE A 406 13.87 11.93 9.95
C ILE A 406 13.22 11.25 8.75
N GLY A 407 14.05 10.61 7.93
CA GLY A 407 13.63 9.78 6.82
C GLY A 407 14.50 8.52 6.72
N TYR A 408 14.09 7.59 5.85
CA TYR A 408 14.86 6.37 5.62
C TYR A 408 15.19 6.20 4.14
N MET A 409 16.40 5.73 3.87
CA MET A 409 16.87 5.36 2.54
C MET A 409 17.48 3.96 2.57
N LEU A 410 17.36 3.25 1.46
CA LEU A 410 17.93 1.93 1.28
C LEU A 410 19.13 2.00 0.33
N LEU A 411 20.15 1.22 0.63
CA LEU A 411 21.18 0.81 -0.32
C LEU A 411 20.98 -0.66 -0.65
N SER A 412 20.80 -0.94 -1.92
CA SER A 412 20.54 -2.29 -2.43
C SER A 412 21.65 -2.70 -3.38
N GLU A 413 22.11 -3.94 -3.25
CA GLU A 413 22.92 -4.57 -4.28
C GLU A 413 21.99 -4.95 -5.44
N VAL A 414 22.29 -4.43 -6.63
CA VAL A 414 21.49 -4.65 -7.83
C VAL A 414 22.34 -5.34 -8.88
N ALA A 415 21.91 -6.54 -9.30
CA ALA A 415 22.53 -7.30 -10.38
C ALA A 415 22.01 -6.78 -11.73
N LEU A 416 22.70 -5.78 -12.29
CA LEU A 416 22.28 -5.10 -13.52
C LEU A 416 22.53 -5.93 -14.78
N GLY A 417 23.53 -6.81 -14.76
CA GLY A 417 23.88 -7.62 -15.92
C GLY A 417 24.21 -6.76 -17.14
N LYS A 418 23.68 -7.16 -18.29
CA LYS A 418 23.80 -6.40 -19.53
C LYS A 418 22.76 -5.28 -19.57
N GLU A 419 23.24 -4.05 -19.59
CA GLU A 419 22.42 -2.84 -19.53
C GLU A 419 21.88 -2.42 -20.90
N HIS A 420 20.60 -2.07 -20.96
CA HIS A 420 20.01 -1.32 -22.08
C HIS A 420 19.90 0.16 -21.73
N HIS A 421 20.51 1.05 -22.52
CA HIS A 421 20.52 2.49 -22.22
C HIS A 421 19.44 3.22 -23.02
N ILE A 422 18.70 4.09 -22.35
CA ILE A 422 17.70 4.98 -22.96
C ILE A 422 17.94 6.44 -22.55
N THR A 423 17.45 7.39 -23.34
CA THR A 423 17.55 8.84 -23.08
C THR A 423 16.20 9.56 -23.12
N THR A 424 15.14 8.83 -23.46
CA THR A 424 13.75 9.31 -23.52
C THR A 424 12.87 8.47 -22.62
N ASP A 425 11.79 9.06 -22.12
CA ASP A 425 10.81 8.40 -21.27
C ASP A 425 10.14 7.23 -22.02
N GLU A 426 10.10 6.07 -21.39
CA GLU A 426 9.53 4.82 -21.90
C GLU A 426 8.59 4.21 -20.83
N PRO A 427 7.46 4.87 -20.52
CA PRO A 427 6.56 4.47 -19.43
C PRO A 427 5.85 3.13 -19.67
N GLY A 428 5.94 2.56 -20.87
CA GLY A 428 5.35 1.27 -21.23
C GLY A 428 6.23 0.05 -20.92
N LEU A 429 7.49 0.24 -20.52
CA LEU A 429 8.42 -0.87 -20.28
C LEU A 429 7.97 -1.77 -19.12
N LYS A 430 8.08 -3.09 -19.31
CA LYS A 430 7.77 -4.12 -18.30
C LYS A 430 8.86 -5.17 -18.15
N HIS A 431 9.80 -5.18 -19.09
CA HIS A 431 10.98 -5.99 -19.10
C HIS A 431 12.03 -5.25 -19.95
N PRO A 432 13.33 -5.51 -19.77
CA PRO A 432 14.33 -5.03 -20.70
C PRO A 432 14.08 -5.58 -22.12
N PRO A 433 14.61 -4.94 -23.17
CA PRO A 433 14.60 -5.52 -24.50
C PRO A 433 15.32 -6.89 -24.52
N PRO A 434 14.99 -7.78 -25.48
CA PRO A 434 15.60 -9.11 -25.55
C PRO A 434 17.14 -9.06 -25.54
N GLY A 435 17.72 -9.87 -24.65
CA GLY A 435 19.18 -9.98 -24.50
C GLY A 435 19.80 -8.92 -23.59
N PHE A 436 19.01 -8.19 -22.82
CA PHE A 436 19.42 -7.30 -21.73
C PHE A 436 18.75 -7.72 -20.41
N ASP A 437 19.39 -7.37 -19.30
CA ASP A 437 18.95 -7.75 -17.94
C ASP A 437 18.41 -6.54 -17.14
N SER A 438 18.75 -5.32 -17.57
CA SER A 438 18.32 -4.06 -16.93
C SER A 438 18.14 -2.95 -17.96
N VAL A 439 17.46 -1.88 -17.54
CA VAL A 439 17.34 -0.64 -18.31
C VAL A 439 17.92 0.51 -17.49
N ILE A 440 18.81 1.29 -18.09
CA ILE A 440 19.38 2.50 -17.47
C ILE A 440 18.91 3.70 -18.28
N ALA A 441 18.06 4.52 -17.70
CA ALA A 441 17.76 5.83 -18.25
C ALA A 441 18.92 6.77 -17.93
N ARG A 442 19.76 7.05 -18.92
CA ARG A 442 21.03 7.76 -18.74
C ARG A 442 20.78 9.24 -18.49
N GLY A 443 21.28 9.73 -17.36
CA GLY A 443 21.24 11.13 -16.97
C GLY A 443 22.24 11.98 -17.73
N ARG A 444 22.02 13.30 -17.70
CA ARG A 444 23.03 14.31 -18.07
C ARG A 444 24.19 14.33 -17.08
N THR A 445 23.99 13.81 -15.87
CA THR A 445 25.03 13.60 -14.86
C THR A 445 25.11 12.15 -14.41
N GLU A 446 26.31 11.74 -14.00
CA GLU A 446 26.59 10.45 -13.36
C GLU A 446 27.75 10.67 -12.38
N PRO A 447 27.81 9.97 -11.22
CA PRO A 447 29.01 9.96 -10.39
C PRO A 447 30.26 9.61 -11.22
N ASP A 448 31.36 10.32 -11.01
CA ASP A 448 32.63 10.06 -11.70
C ASP A 448 33.07 8.59 -11.55
N PRO A 449 33.00 7.78 -12.62
CA PRO A 449 33.29 6.34 -12.53
C PRO A 449 34.75 6.03 -12.19
N SER A 450 35.67 7.00 -12.37
CA SER A 450 37.07 6.81 -11.98
C SER A 450 37.27 6.77 -10.46
N GLN A 451 36.27 7.25 -9.72
CA GLN A 451 36.23 7.24 -8.26
C GLN A 451 35.40 6.06 -7.72
N ASP A 452 34.88 5.19 -8.59
CA ASP A 452 34.15 4.01 -8.14
C ASP A 452 35.04 3.14 -7.25
N THR A 453 34.46 2.68 -6.14
CA THR A 453 35.08 1.70 -5.25
C THR A 453 34.32 0.39 -5.36
N GLU A 454 34.82 -0.65 -4.70
CA GLU A 454 34.16 -1.94 -4.70
C GLU A 454 34.05 -2.48 -3.27
N LEU A 455 32.93 -3.13 -2.99
CA LEU A 455 32.74 -3.97 -1.82
C LEU A 455 32.68 -5.42 -2.26
N GLU A 456 33.18 -6.32 -1.43
CA GLU A 456 32.92 -7.75 -1.59
C GLU A 456 31.71 -8.11 -0.73
N LEU A 457 30.61 -8.50 -1.38
CA LEU A 457 29.38 -8.93 -0.72
C LEU A 457 29.06 -10.35 -1.19
N ASP A 458 29.01 -11.31 -0.26
CA ASP A 458 28.87 -12.75 -0.56
C ASP A 458 29.84 -13.30 -1.62
N GLY A 459 31.09 -12.83 -1.60
CA GLY A 459 32.12 -13.25 -2.56
C GLY A 459 31.95 -12.66 -3.96
N GLN A 460 31.05 -11.67 -4.11
CA GLN A 460 30.84 -10.94 -5.37
C GLN A 460 31.38 -9.52 -5.24
N ARG A 461 32.05 -9.04 -6.29
CA ARG A 461 32.48 -7.64 -6.39
C ARG A 461 31.29 -6.77 -6.76
N VAL A 462 31.00 -5.78 -5.91
CA VAL A 462 29.89 -4.85 -6.05
C VAL A 462 30.44 -3.44 -6.15
N VAL A 463 30.15 -2.76 -7.26
CA VAL A 463 30.58 -1.38 -7.50
C VAL A 463 29.80 -0.43 -6.61
N VAL A 464 30.49 0.47 -5.93
CA VAL A 464 29.92 1.53 -5.13
C VAL A 464 30.36 2.88 -5.71
N PRO A 465 29.45 3.63 -6.34
CA PRO A 465 29.76 4.98 -6.81
C PRO A 465 30.14 5.90 -5.65
N GLN A 466 31.33 6.52 -5.70
CA GLN A 466 31.80 7.48 -4.70
C GLN A 466 32.09 8.87 -5.29
N GLY A 467 32.18 8.96 -6.63
CA GLY A 467 32.49 10.19 -7.32
C GLY A 467 31.43 11.28 -7.15
N ARG A 468 31.86 12.54 -7.23
CA ARG A 468 30.90 13.65 -7.41
C ARG A 468 30.24 13.51 -8.78
N PRO A 469 28.97 13.92 -8.94
CA PRO A 469 28.32 13.92 -10.24
C PRO A 469 29.10 14.79 -11.24
N MET A 470 29.43 14.21 -12.39
CA MET A 470 30.04 14.89 -13.52
C MET A 470 29.08 14.88 -14.71
N THR A 471 29.17 15.90 -15.55
CA THR A 471 28.40 15.96 -16.80
C THR A 471 28.80 14.83 -17.72
N CYS A 472 27.82 14.16 -18.32
CA CYS A 472 28.01 13.14 -19.35
C CYS A 472 27.74 13.74 -20.73
N PRO A 473 28.76 14.14 -21.52
CA PRO A 473 28.55 14.84 -22.79
C PRO A 473 27.72 14.04 -23.80
N GLU A 474 27.90 12.71 -23.81
CA GLU A 474 27.15 11.77 -24.65
C GLU A 474 25.63 11.81 -24.40
N PHE A 475 25.22 12.10 -23.15
CA PHE A 475 23.81 12.13 -22.74
C PHE A 475 23.30 13.56 -22.47
N SER A 476 23.99 14.58 -23.00
CA SER A 476 23.63 15.99 -22.81
C SER A 476 22.21 16.34 -23.26
N SER A 477 21.68 15.64 -24.27
CA SER A 477 20.31 15.79 -24.79
C SER A 477 19.28 14.89 -24.11
N SER A 478 19.66 14.13 -23.06
CA SER A 478 18.74 13.22 -22.38
C SER A 478 17.59 13.97 -21.69
N ASN A 479 16.41 13.35 -21.66
CA ASN A 479 15.28 13.79 -20.84
C ASN A 479 15.51 13.58 -19.34
N PHE A 480 16.54 12.83 -18.97
CA PHE A 480 16.89 12.53 -17.59
C PHE A 480 18.05 13.43 -17.16
N PHE A 481 17.86 14.18 -16.06
CA PHE A 481 18.95 14.97 -15.49
C PHE A 481 19.97 14.07 -14.78
N GLN A 482 19.48 13.17 -13.91
CA GLN A 482 20.25 12.14 -13.21
C GLN A 482 19.81 10.75 -13.69
N SER A 483 20.70 9.77 -13.66
CA SER A 483 20.41 8.42 -14.13
C SER A 483 19.39 7.69 -13.24
N GLU A 484 18.52 6.89 -13.86
CA GLU A 484 17.60 5.97 -13.19
C GLU A 484 17.94 4.53 -13.64
N TYR A 485 18.19 3.65 -12.68
CA TYR A 485 18.57 2.25 -12.89
C TYR A 485 17.37 1.36 -12.60
N LEU A 486 16.97 0.53 -13.57
CA LEU A 486 15.78 -0.30 -13.48
C LEU A 486 16.07 -1.78 -13.67
N ILE A 487 15.47 -2.57 -12.79
CA ILE A 487 15.32 -4.03 -12.93
C ILE A 487 13.83 -4.38 -12.99
N TYR A 488 13.52 -5.48 -13.66
CA TYR A 488 12.14 -5.93 -13.90
C TYR A 488 11.87 -7.30 -13.28
N GLN A 489 12.78 -7.79 -12.43
CA GLN A 489 12.59 -8.97 -11.60
C GLN A 489 13.02 -8.65 -10.17
N GLU A 490 12.15 -8.90 -9.20
CA GLU A 490 12.42 -8.61 -7.79
C GLU A 490 13.69 -9.28 -7.27
N SER A 491 13.97 -10.49 -7.77
CA SER A 491 15.15 -11.27 -7.41
C SER A 491 16.48 -10.66 -7.85
N GLN A 492 16.50 -9.67 -8.76
CA GLN A 492 17.73 -8.98 -9.18
C GLN A 492 18.22 -7.92 -8.19
N CYS A 493 17.50 -7.67 -7.08
CA CYS A 493 17.98 -6.81 -6.01
C CYS A 493 18.03 -7.53 -4.67
N ARG A 494 18.92 -7.02 -3.82
CA ARG A 494 19.03 -7.43 -2.44
C ARG A 494 19.29 -6.22 -1.55
N LEU A 495 18.48 -6.08 -0.50
CA LEU A 495 18.68 -5.03 0.48
C LEU A 495 19.96 -5.32 1.29
N ARG A 496 20.85 -4.33 1.38
CA ARG A 496 22.11 -4.46 2.15
C ARG A 496 22.14 -3.52 3.34
N TYR A 497 21.75 -2.26 3.14
CA TYR A 497 21.80 -1.26 4.20
C TYR A 497 20.52 -0.43 4.25
N LEU A 498 20.09 -0.09 5.46
CA LEU A 498 19.02 0.88 5.76
C LEU A 498 19.65 2.06 6.50
N LEU A 499 19.43 3.27 6.01
CA LEU A 499 20.01 4.49 6.55
C LEU A 499 18.89 5.36 7.13
N GLU A 500 19.01 5.75 8.41
CA GLU A 500 18.25 6.87 8.98
C GLU A 500 18.95 8.17 8.58
N ILE A 501 18.24 9.08 7.94
CA ILE A 501 18.74 10.40 7.55
C ILE A 501 17.96 11.50 8.28
N ARG A 502 18.63 12.62 8.55
CA ARG A 502 17.97 13.86 8.99
C ARG A 502 17.63 14.70 7.76
N LEU A 503 16.40 15.19 7.71
CA LEU A 503 15.84 15.93 6.57
C LEU A 503 15.81 17.43 6.84
#